data_AF-A0A222VUX9-F1
#
_entry.id   AF-A0A222VUX9-F1
#
_cell.length_a   1.000
_cell.length_b   1.000
_cell.length_c   1.000
_cell.angle_alpha   90.00
_cell.angle_beta   90.00
_cell.angle_gamma   90.00
#
_symmetry.space_group_name_H-M   'P 1'
#
loop_
_entity.id
_entity.type
_entity.pdbx_description
1 polymer ?
#
loop_
_entity_poly.entity_id
_entity_poly.type
_entity_poly.pdbx_seq_one_letter_code
_entity_poly.pdbx_strand_id
1 'polypeptide(L)'
;MGSLTSDRPKCLLEAGGRTLLDRQLAALRAGGIAEVAVVTGWHAEQFATVPLPRFHNASWARSSMVDSLACAWPWLTEGPVLACYGDIVFAPADVAAIAGESGPITVAYDPCWLGQWADRFVDPLADAETFRIGDDGRITEIGGQPASVSEVRGQYLGMVRFEPDGWAAIVDALAFADARGTRRDMTGLLGWLIGNGFPDVTGFAVTGPWHEFDHATDLDAGRHVLAELDSALFPA
;
A
#
# COMPACT_ATOMS: atom_id res chain seq x y z
N MET A 1 9.44 9.29 -10.02
CA MET A 1 9.63 8.52 -11.28
C MET A 1 9.99 9.33 -12.54
N GLY A 2 9.61 10.61 -12.70
CA GLY A 2 10.07 11.42 -13.83
C GLY A 2 9.67 10.86 -15.22
N SER A 3 10.60 10.83 -16.17
CA SER A 3 10.36 10.33 -17.54
C SER A 3 10.04 8.83 -17.63
N LEU A 4 10.35 8.04 -16.59
CA LEU A 4 10.09 6.58 -16.58
C LEU A 4 8.59 6.26 -16.49
N THR A 5 7.80 7.21 -15.98
CA THR A 5 6.34 7.11 -15.88
C THR A 5 5.73 8.39 -16.40
N SER A 6 6.24 8.93 -17.52
CA SER A 6 5.58 10.05 -18.20
C SER A 6 4.47 9.59 -19.13
N ASP A 7 4.52 8.33 -19.55
CA ASP A 7 3.62 7.73 -20.53
C ASP A 7 2.82 6.55 -19.98
N ARG A 8 3.04 6.10 -18.74
CA ARG A 8 2.43 4.90 -18.16
C ARG A 8 2.28 4.97 -16.64
N PRO A 9 1.23 4.36 -16.05
CA PRO A 9 1.10 4.17 -14.60
C PRO A 9 2.32 3.45 -14.02
N LYS A 10 2.72 3.80 -12.78
CA LYS A 10 3.89 3.21 -12.10
C LYS A 10 3.87 1.68 -12.06
N CYS A 11 2.71 1.07 -11.83
CA CYS A 11 2.59 -0.38 -11.79
C CYS A 11 2.95 -1.08 -13.12
N LEU A 12 2.90 -0.35 -14.24
CA LEU A 12 3.29 -0.84 -15.57
C LEU A 12 4.77 -0.55 -15.90
N LEU A 13 5.56 -0.06 -14.93
CA LEU A 13 7.00 0.05 -15.06
C LEU A 13 7.60 -1.35 -15.22
N GLU A 14 8.44 -1.51 -16.24
CA GLU A 14 9.12 -2.77 -16.54
C GLU A 14 10.54 -2.79 -15.94
N ALA A 15 10.86 -3.87 -15.25
CA ALA A 15 12.19 -4.18 -14.76
C ALA A 15 12.44 -5.68 -14.92
N GLY A 16 13.56 -6.07 -15.52
CA GLY A 16 13.88 -7.48 -15.75
C GLY A 16 12.87 -8.22 -16.65
N GLY A 17 12.24 -7.52 -17.61
CA GLY A 17 11.27 -8.11 -18.55
C GLY A 17 9.89 -8.36 -17.96
N ARG A 18 9.58 -7.84 -16.78
CA ARG A 18 8.27 -7.94 -16.13
C ARG A 18 7.87 -6.61 -15.53
N THR A 19 6.57 -6.32 -15.53
CA THR A 19 6.04 -5.14 -14.84
C THR A 19 5.98 -5.33 -13.32
N LEU A 20 5.81 -4.25 -12.56
CA LEU A 20 5.48 -4.36 -11.14
C LEU A 20 4.12 -5.05 -10.96
N LEU A 21 3.15 -4.72 -11.81
CA LEU A 21 1.82 -5.34 -11.84
C LEU A 21 1.91 -6.86 -12.06
N ASP A 22 2.76 -7.35 -12.96
CA ASP A 22 2.93 -8.79 -13.16
C ASP A 22 3.37 -9.50 -11.88
N ARG A 23 4.29 -8.88 -11.12
CA ARG A 23 4.78 -9.39 -9.84
C ARG A 23 3.70 -9.34 -8.77
N GLN A 24 2.96 -8.23 -8.68
CA GLN A 24 1.84 -8.10 -7.76
C GLN A 24 0.78 -9.17 -8.02
N LEU A 25 0.38 -9.39 -9.28
CA LEU A 25 -0.61 -10.40 -9.63
C LEU A 25 -0.12 -11.83 -9.33
N ALA A 26 1.15 -12.13 -9.58
CA ALA A 26 1.73 -13.41 -9.23
C ALA A 26 1.77 -13.62 -7.71
N ALA A 27 2.21 -12.63 -6.95
CA ALA A 27 2.26 -12.68 -5.49
C ALA A 27 0.86 -12.80 -4.86
N LEU A 28 -0.11 -12.01 -5.33
CA LEU A 28 -1.49 -12.06 -4.86
C LEU A 28 -2.11 -13.45 -5.08
N ARG A 29 -1.97 -14.00 -6.28
CA ARG A 29 -2.49 -15.33 -6.62
C ARG A 29 -1.79 -16.45 -5.84
N ALA A 30 -0.46 -16.41 -5.74
CA ALA A 30 0.31 -17.38 -4.98
C ALA A 30 0.05 -17.29 -3.47
N GLY A 31 -0.33 -16.09 -2.97
CA GLY A 31 -0.80 -15.86 -1.62
C GLY A 31 -2.26 -16.27 -1.37
N GLY A 32 -2.96 -16.81 -2.38
CA GLY A 32 -4.32 -17.35 -2.23
C GLY A 32 -5.46 -16.36 -2.52
N ILE A 33 -5.17 -15.16 -3.04
CA ILE A 33 -6.22 -14.22 -3.45
C ILE A 33 -6.90 -14.71 -4.72
N ALA A 34 -8.21 -14.99 -4.63
CA ALA A 34 -9.00 -15.55 -5.72
C ALA A 34 -9.36 -14.52 -6.80
N GLU A 35 -9.70 -13.30 -6.37
CA GLU A 35 -10.19 -12.23 -7.24
C GLU A 35 -9.35 -10.98 -7.06
N VAL A 36 -8.91 -10.39 -8.18
CA VAL A 36 -8.10 -9.18 -8.18
C VAL A 36 -8.70 -8.19 -9.17
N ALA A 37 -8.86 -6.94 -8.74
CA ALA A 37 -9.25 -5.82 -9.60
C ALA A 37 -8.18 -4.73 -9.55
N VAL A 38 -8.20 -3.87 -10.56
CA VAL A 38 -7.33 -2.68 -10.61
C VAL A 38 -8.17 -1.42 -10.49
N VAL A 39 -7.80 -0.56 -9.55
CA VAL A 39 -8.28 0.81 -9.51
C VAL A 39 -7.41 1.65 -10.44
N THR A 40 -8.02 2.24 -11.45
CA THR A 40 -7.34 3.00 -12.52
C THR A 40 -7.72 4.48 -12.47
N GLY A 41 -6.87 5.32 -13.05
CA GLY A 41 -7.12 6.75 -13.20
C GLY A 41 -6.33 7.29 -14.38
N TRP A 42 -5.16 7.85 -14.09
CA TRP A 42 -4.22 8.29 -15.11
C TRP A 42 -3.81 7.13 -16.04
N HIS A 43 -3.82 7.36 -17.35
CA HIS A 43 -3.55 6.35 -18.39
C HIS A 43 -4.31 5.02 -18.26
N ALA A 44 -5.60 5.08 -17.87
CA ALA A 44 -6.43 3.88 -17.72
C ALA A 44 -6.54 3.03 -19.01
N GLU A 45 -6.38 3.63 -20.19
CA GLU A 45 -6.35 2.94 -21.48
C GLU A 45 -5.24 1.90 -21.59
N GLN A 46 -4.15 2.01 -20.82
CA GLN A 46 -3.07 1.03 -20.84
C GLN A 46 -3.44 -0.30 -20.20
N PHE A 47 -4.52 -0.33 -19.42
CA PHE A 47 -5.08 -1.56 -18.87
C PHE A 47 -6.08 -2.24 -19.82
N ALA A 48 -6.25 -1.75 -21.05
CA ALA A 48 -7.24 -2.31 -21.99
C ALA A 48 -7.00 -3.79 -22.32
N THR A 49 -5.74 -4.24 -22.30
CA THR A 49 -5.34 -5.63 -22.56
C THR A 49 -5.12 -6.44 -21.29
N VAL A 50 -5.22 -5.82 -20.11
CA VAL A 50 -5.05 -6.50 -18.82
C VAL A 50 -6.38 -7.16 -18.45
N PRO A 51 -6.44 -8.50 -18.31
CA PRO A 51 -7.69 -9.24 -18.12
C PRO A 51 -8.14 -9.21 -16.65
N LEU A 52 -8.34 -8.00 -16.11
CA LEU A 52 -8.80 -7.78 -14.74
C LEU A 52 -10.06 -6.89 -14.73
N PRO A 53 -10.98 -7.10 -13.78
CA PRO A 53 -11.97 -6.09 -13.43
C PRO A 53 -11.30 -4.75 -13.13
N ARG A 54 -11.97 -3.66 -13.52
CA ARG A 54 -11.44 -2.31 -13.38
C ARG A 54 -12.45 -1.41 -12.70
N PHE A 55 -12.01 -0.69 -11.69
CA PHE A 55 -12.70 0.45 -11.13
C PHE A 55 -11.99 1.71 -11.59
N HIS A 56 -12.70 2.67 -12.17
CA HIS A 56 -12.07 3.84 -12.77
C HIS A 56 -12.44 5.11 -11.99
N ASN A 57 -11.42 5.80 -11.48
CA ASN A 57 -11.55 7.14 -10.93
C ASN A 57 -11.40 8.19 -12.04
N ALA A 58 -12.51 8.68 -12.59
CA ALA A 58 -12.51 9.73 -13.59
C ALA A 58 -11.98 11.09 -13.06
N SER A 59 -11.97 11.27 -11.74
CA SER A 59 -11.53 12.49 -11.05
C SER A 59 -10.12 12.36 -10.46
N TRP A 60 -9.33 11.36 -10.87
CA TRP A 60 -8.00 11.06 -10.30
C TRP A 60 -7.09 12.29 -10.17
N ALA A 61 -7.11 13.21 -11.13
CA ALA A 61 -6.25 14.40 -11.14
C ALA A 61 -6.61 15.44 -10.07
N ARG A 62 -7.80 15.33 -9.47
CA ARG A 62 -8.35 16.29 -8.50
C ARG A 62 -8.81 15.61 -7.20
N SER A 63 -8.41 14.36 -7.00
CA SER A 63 -8.82 13.54 -5.86
C SER A 63 -7.61 12.82 -5.25
N SER A 64 -7.83 12.08 -4.17
CA SER A 64 -6.82 11.34 -3.43
C SER A 64 -6.76 9.87 -3.84
N MET A 65 -5.76 9.16 -3.29
CA MET A 65 -5.67 7.70 -3.41
C MET A 65 -6.89 7.00 -2.78
N VAL A 66 -7.42 7.53 -1.68
CA VAL A 66 -8.58 6.96 -0.98
C VAL A 66 -9.86 7.16 -1.80
N ASP A 67 -10.02 8.32 -2.45
CA ASP A 67 -11.13 8.53 -3.40
C ASP A 67 -11.06 7.56 -4.58
N SER A 68 -9.83 7.25 -5.03
CA SER A 68 -9.61 6.24 -6.06
C SER A 68 -10.03 4.86 -5.57
N LEU A 69 -9.55 4.45 -4.39
CA LEU A 69 -9.93 3.18 -3.78
C LEU A 69 -11.45 3.06 -3.58
N ALA A 70 -12.12 4.15 -3.19
CA ALA A 70 -13.58 4.19 -3.03
C ALA A 70 -14.35 3.88 -4.33
N CYS A 71 -13.73 3.98 -5.51
CA CYS A 71 -14.36 3.53 -6.76
C CYS A 71 -14.61 2.01 -6.78
N ALA A 72 -13.89 1.24 -5.95
CA ALA A 72 -14.10 -0.19 -5.72
C ALA A 72 -15.12 -0.47 -4.61
N TRP A 73 -16.02 0.48 -4.31
CA TRP A 73 -17.07 0.37 -3.29
C TRP A 73 -17.81 -0.98 -3.28
N PRO A 74 -18.23 -1.57 -4.42
CA PRO A 74 -18.93 -2.84 -4.40
C PRO A 74 -18.12 -3.94 -3.71
N TRP A 75 -16.80 -3.98 -3.91
CA TRP A 75 -15.94 -4.99 -3.28
C TRP A 75 -15.67 -4.66 -1.81
N LEU A 76 -15.39 -3.40 -1.51
CA LEU A 76 -15.06 -2.92 -0.16
C LEU A 76 -16.24 -3.03 0.83
N THR A 77 -17.47 -3.19 0.32
CA THR A 77 -18.67 -3.35 1.15
C THR A 77 -19.26 -4.76 1.13
N GLU A 78 -18.80 -5.63 0.24
CA GLU A 78 -19.29 -7.01 0.12
C GLU A 78 -18.53 -7.98 1.04
N GLY A 79 -17.24 -7.76 1.27
CA GLY A 79 -16.42 -8.62 2.13
C GLY A 79 -15.01 -8.10 2.36
N PRO A 80 -14.11 -8.95 2.91
CA PRO A 80 -12.73 -8.56 3.17
C PRO A 80 -11.97 -8.22 1.89
N VAL A 81 -11.23 -7.11 1.90
CA VAL A 81 -10.41 -6.67 0.76
C VAL A 81 -9.00 -6.37 1.23
N LEU A 82 -8.01 -6.94 0.55
CA LEU A 82 -6.62 -6.52 0.65
C LEU A 82 -6.34 -5.48 -0.45
N ALA A 83 -6.15 -4.22 -0.07
CA ALA A 83 -5.79 -3.14 -0.97
C ALA A 83 -4.28 -2.89 -0.92
N CYS A 84 -3.65 -2.69 -2.08
CA CYS A 84 -2.24 -2.33 -2.19
C CYS A 84 -2.04 -1.20 -3.22
N TYR A 85 -1.00 -0.39 -3.01
CA TYR A 85 -0.57 0.60 -3.99
C TYR A 85 0.07 -0.07 -5.21
N GLY A 86 0.04 0.60 -6.36
CA GLY A 86 0.51 0.03 -7.62
C GLY A 86 2.04 0.01 -7.78
N ASP A 87 2.76 0.75 -6.94
CA ASP A 87 4.21 0.95 -7.03
C ASP A 87 5.01 0.13 -6.01
N ILE A 88 4.38 -0.84 -5.37
CA ILE A 88 5.06 -1.74 -4.42
C ILE A 88 5.12 -3.17 -4.93
N VAL A 89 6.14 -3.92 -4.52
CA VAL A 89 6.22 -5.37 -4.68
C VAL A 89 6.34 -6.03 -3.31
N PHE A 90 5.86 -7.26 -3.20
CA PHE A 90 5.78 -7.99 -1.93
C PHE A 90 5.75 -9.50 -2.17
N ALA A 91 6.08 -10.26 -1.13
CA ALA A 91 6.12 -11.71 -1.19
C ALA A 91 4.71 -12.35 -1.06
N PRO A 92 4.48 -13.51 -1.69
CA PRO A 92 3.21 -14.23 -1.56
C PRO A 92 2.93 -14.73 -0.13
N ALA A 93 3.99 -14.99 0.65
CA ALA A 93 3.85 -15.40 2.04
C ALA A 93 3.22 -14.30 2.91
N ASP A 94 3.63 -13.05 2.72
CA ASP A 94 3.05 -11.91 3.44
C ASP A 94 1.60 -11.65 3.01
N VAL A 95 1.27 -11.86 1.72
CA VAL A 95 -0.12 -11.80 1.22
C VAL A 95 -1.00 -12.83 1.93
N ALA A 96 -0.57 -14.09 1.98
CA ALA A 96 -1.35 -15.15 2.61
C ALA A 96 -1.54 -14.89 4.11
N ALA A 97 -0.50 -14.40 4.78
CA ALA A 97 -0.53 -14.09 6.19
C ALA A 97 -1.48 -12.92 6.50
N ILE A 98 -1.32 -11.76 5.84
CA ILE A 98 -2.18 -10.61 6.09
C ILE A 98 -3.63 -10.88 5.71
N ALA A 99 -3.89 -11.66 4.64
CA ALA A 99 -5.27 -12.01 4.25
C ALA A 99 -5.99 -12.83 5.34
N GLY A 100 -5.24 -13.63 6.12
CA GLY A 100 -5.73 -14.42 7.24
C GLY A 100 -5.89 -13.66 8.55
N GLU A 101 -5.46 -12.39 8.62
CA GLU A 101 -5.64 -11.55 9.80
C GLU A 101 -7.12 -11.24 10.03
N SER A 102 -7.44 -10.96 11.30
CA SER A 102 -8.79 -10.64 11.74
C SER A 102 -8.86 -9.22 12.29
N GLY A 103 -10.00 -8.58 12.10
CA GLY A 103 -10.28 -7.25 12.62
C GLY A 103 -10.65 -6.26 11.51
N PRO A 104 -11.20 -5.09 11.88
CA PRO A 104 -11.74 -4.14 10.90
C PRO A 104 -10.68 -3.64 9.91
N ILE A 105 -9.49 -3.31 10.42
CA ILE A 105 -8.39 -2.76 9.62
C ILE A 105 -7.07 -3.39 10.07
N THR A 106 -6.33 -3.95 9.12
CA THR A 106 -4.96 -4.43 9.36
C THR A 106 -4.00 -3.78 8.38
N VAL A 107 -3.04 -3.02 8.90
CA VAL A 107 -2.08 -2.24 8.13
C VAL A 107 -0.77 -2.99 8.06
N ALA A 108 -0.31 -3.27 6.85
CA ALA A 108 1.00 -3.88 6.65
C ALA A 108 2.10 -2.83 6.91
N TYR A 109 3.12 -3.18 7.68
CA TYR A 109 4.23 -2.30 7.98
C TYR A 109 5.58 -3.01 7.94
N ASP A 110 6.64 -2.26 7.62
CA ASP A 110 8.02 -2.73 7.67
C ASP A 110 8.65 -2.43 9.04
N PRO A 111 8.91 -3.43 9.89
CA PRO A 111 9.61 -3.23 11.17
C PRO A 111 11.11 -2.90 10.99
N CYS A 112 11.68 -3.20 9.82
CA CYS A 112 13.08 -3.03 9.44
C CYS A 112 13.31 -1.86 8.45
N TRP A 113 12.36 -0.93 8.39
CA TRP A 113 12.28 0.18 7.42
C TRP A 113 13.58 0.97 7.22
N LEU A 114 14.36 1.18 8.28
CA LEU A 114 15.51 2.10 8.25
C LEU A 114 16.55 1.73 7.19
N GLY A 115 16.77 0.44 6.96
CA GLY A 115 17.70 0.00 5.91
C GLY A 115 17.24 0.44 4.53
N GLN A 116 15.97 0.18 4.21
CA GLN A 116 15.40 0.55 2.91
C GLN A 116 15.34 2.07 2.73
N TRP A 117 14.96 2.84 3.77
CA TRP A 117 14.97 4.30 3.67
C TRP A 117 16.38 4.89 3.51
N ALA A 118 17.39 4.29 4.14
CA ALA A 118 18.78 4.72 3.98
C ALA A 118 19.33 4.45 2.57
N ASP A 119 18.82 3.43 1.87
CA ASP A 119 19.16 3.15 0.48
C ASP A 119 18.44 4.12 -0.50
N ARG A 120 17.28 4.64 -0.12
CA ARG A 120 16.42 5.49 -0.97
C ARG A 120 16.67 6.99 -0.77
N PHE A 121 17.03 7.41 0.44
CA PHE A 121 17.12 8.81 0.83
C PHE A 121 18.45 9.14 1.52
N VAL A 122 18.95 10.36 1.29
CA VAL A 122 20.12 10.90 2.03
C VAL A 122 19.78 11.11 3.51
N ASP A 123 18.58 11.61 3.78
CA ASP A 123 18.01 11.72 5.12
C ASP A 123 16.74 10.86 5.19
N PRO A 124 16.78 9.68 5.86
CA PRO A 124 15.61 8.82 6.04
C PRO A 124 14.39 9.53 6.64
N LEU A 125 14.58 10.53 7.50
CA LEU A 125 13.49 11.23 8.18
C LEU A 125 12.79 12.27 7.29
N ALA A 126 13.33 12.57 6.11
CA ALA A 126 12.72 13.51 5.17
C ALA A 126 11.42 12.96 4.56
N ASP A 127 11.25 11.63 4.56
CA ASP A 127 10.12 10.92 3.97
C ASP A 127 9.39 10.02 4.99
N ALA A 128 10.11 9.49 5.98
CA ALA A 128 9.53 8.64 7.01
C ALA A 128 8.42 9.34 7.81
N GLU A 129 7.34 8.62 8.11
CA GLU A 129 6.29 9.04 9.04
C GLU A 129 6.45 8.36 10.41
N THR A 130 5.88 8.93 11.48
CA THR A 130 5.81 8.24 12.78
C THR A 130 4.99 6.97 12.65
N PHE A 131 5.39 5.92 13.36
CA PHE A 131 4.63 4.69 13.48
C PHE A 131 4.91 4.08 14.84
N ARG A 132 3.87 3.81 15.63
CA ARG A 132 4.00 3.13 16.93
C ARG A 132 2.98 2.02 17.03
N ILE A 133 3.42 0.90 17.57
CA ILE A 133 2.60 -0.29 17.78
C ILE A 133 2.73 -0.73 19.23
N GLY A 134 1.60 -1.09 19.85
CA GLY A 134 1.56 -1.65 21.20
C GLY A 134 1.91 -3.14 21.21
N ASP A 135 2.19 -3.67 22.40
CA ASP A 135 2.49 -5.10 22.61
C ASP A 135 1.31 -6.03 22.23
N ASP A 136 0.11 -5.48 22.11
CA ASP A 136 -1.11 -6.16 21.67
C ASP A 136 -1.31 -6.12 20.14
N GLY A 137 -0.36 -5.57 19.39
CA GLY A 137 -0.40 -5.47 17.93
C GLY A 137 -1.24 -4.31 17.40
N ARG A 138 -1.80 -3.45 18.26
CA ARG A 138 -2.55 -2.27 17.84
C ARG A 138 -1.64 -1.11 17.48
N ILE A 139 -1.96 -0.41 16.40
CA ILE A 139 -1.26 0.81 16.03
C ILE A 139 -1.76 1.94 16.93
N THR A 140 -0.82 2.60 17.62
CA THR A 140 -1.10 3.68 18.58
C THR A 140 -0.79 5.06 18.01
N GLU A 141 0.01 5.13 16.94
CA GLU A 141 0.35 6.36 16.23
C GLU A 141 0.78 6.02 14.80
N ILE A 142 0.32 6.80 13.82
CA ILE A 142 0.72 6.68 12.40
C ILE A 142 0.58 8.04 11.70
N GLY A 143 1.49 8.35 10.78
CA GLY A 143 1.34 9.51 9.87
C GLY A 143 1.75 10.87 10.46
N GLY A 144 2.45 10.93 11.59
CA GLY A 144 3.10 12.14 12.08
C GLY A 144 4.45 12.38 11.40
N GLN A 145 5.03 13.56 11.58
CA GLN A 145 6.42 13.83 11.19
C GLN A 145 7.36 13.47 12.36
N PRO A 146 8.27 12.50 12.20
CA PRO A 146 9.14 12.05 13.28
C PRO A 146 10.25 13.08 13.58
N ALA A 147 10.52 13.31 14.86
CA ALA A 147 11.67 14.12 15.29
C ALA A 147 12.96 13.29 15.38
N SER A 148 12.84 11.96 15.45
CA SER A 148 13.98 11.04 15.47
C SER A 148 13.61 9.65 14.95
N VAL A 149 14.62 8.88 14.52
CA VAL A 149 14.47 7.47 14.13
C VAL A 149 13.81 6.63 15.22
N SER A 150 14.01 6.95 16.50
CA SER A 150 13.46 6.19 17.62
C SER A 150 11.93 6.27 17.76
N GLU A 151 11.31 7.25 17.12
CA GLU A 151 9.85 7.44 17.07
C GLU A 151 9.18 6.62 15.97
N VAL A 152 9.97 5.99 15.10
CA VAL A 152 9.52 5.22 13.94
C VAL A 152 9.78 3.74 14.22
N ARG A 153 8.76 3.06 14.75
CA ARG A 153 8.80 1.62 15.05
C ARG A 153 8.34 0.75 13.87
N GLY A 154 8.09 1.37 12.73
CA GLY A 154 7.74 0.74 11.48
C GLY A 154 7.49 1.78 10.38
N GLN A 155 7.33 1.35 9.14
CA GLN A 155 6.78 2.20 8.08
C GLN A 155 5.60 1.54 7.41
N TYR A 156 4.56 2.32 7.11
CA TYR A 156 3.47 1.85 6.27
C TYR A 156 3.98 1.61 4.85
N LEU A 157 3.74 0.41 4.32
CA LEU A 157 4.29 -0.01 3.04
C LEU A 157 3.33 0.12 1.86
N GLY A 158 2.13 0.69 2.05
CA GLY A 158 1.15 0.81 0.97
C GLY A 158 0.16 -0.37 0.85
N MET A 159 0.06 -1.26 1.85
CA MET A 159 -0.88 -2.39 1.86
C MET A 159 -1.74 -2.41 3.12
N VAL A 160 -3.06 -2.54 2.96
CA VAL A 160 -4.04 -2.56 4.07
C VAL A 160 -5.15 -3.56 3.76
N ARG A 161 -5.50 -4.38 4.75
CA ARG A 161 -6.69 -5.22 4.73
C ARG A 161 -7.84 -4.48 5.40
N PHE A 162 -9.01 -4.50 4.76
CA PHE A 162 -10.25 -3.96 5.28
C PHE A 162 -11.31 -5.06 5.38
N GLU A 163 -12.00 -5.10 6.51
CA GLU A 163 -13.37 -5.62 6.57
C GLU A 163 -14.35 -4.50 6.16
N PRO A 164 -15.62 -4.82 5.83
CA PRO A 164 -16.62 -3.81 5.47
C PRO A 164 -16.83 -2.72 6.52
N ASP A 165 -16.76 -3.07 7.81
CA ASP A 165 -16.88 -2.10 8.92
C ASP A 165 -15.63 -1.21 9.06
N GLY A 166 -14.44 -1.75 8.82
CA GLY A 166 -13.20 -0.98 8.73
C GLY A 166 -13.20 -0.01 7.56
N TRP A 167 -13.70 -0.44 6.39
CA TRP A 167 -13.87 0.47 5.26
C TRP A 167 -14.89 1.58 5.57
N ALA A 168 -16.01 1.27 6.23
CA ALA A 168 -16.97 2.28 6.66
C ALA A 168 -16.33 3.33 7.59
N ALA A 169 -15.45 2.91 8.50
CA ALA A 169 -14.70 3.83 9.36
C ALA A 169 -13.77 4.75 8.56
N ILE A 170 -13.11 4.25 7.51
CA ILE A 170 -12.29 5.09 6.60
C ILE A 170 -13.15 6.12 5.87
N VAL A 171 -14.38 5.76 5.47
CA VAL A 171 -15.33 6.67 4.82
C VAL A 171 -15.73 7.80 5.78
N ASP A 172 -16.02 7.47 7.05
CA ASP A 172 -16.31 8.46 8.08
C ASP A 172 -15.12 9.39 8.33
N ALA A 173 -13.90 8.83 8.39
CA ALA A 173 -12.66 9.61 8.51
C ALA A 173 -12.46 10.56 7.32
N LEU A 174 -12.75 10.10 6.10
CA LEU A 174 -12.65 10.91 4.89
C LEU A 174 -13.65 12.06 4.90
N ALA A 175 -14.90 11.80 5.29
CA ALA A 175 -15.93 12.85 5.42
C ALA A 175 -15.55 13.90 6.47
N PHE A 176 -14.96 13.48 7.59
CA PHE A 176 -14.42 14.42 8.57
C PHE A 176 -13.28 15.26 7.98
N ALA A 177 -12.36 14.63 7.25
CA ALA A 177 -11.24 15.31 6.64
C ALA A 177 -11.70 16.38 5.63
N ASP A 178 -12.73 16.08 4.83
CA ASP A 178 -13.35 17.04 3.92
C ASP A 178 -13.97 18.22 4.66
N ALA A 179 -14.65 17.96 5.79
CA ALA A 179 -15.29 19.02 6.59
C ALA A 179 -14.28 19.93 7.31
N ARG A 180 -13.07 19.43 7.60
CA ARG A 180 -12.04 20.16 8.38
C ARG A 180 -10.83 20.60 7.57
N GLY A 181 -10.71 20.17 6.32
CA GLY A 181 -9.53 20.41 5.49
C GLY A 181 -8.26 19.74 6.03
N THR A 182 -8.39 18.54 6.61
CA THR A 182 -7.23 17.77 7.12
C THR A 182 -6.66 16.83 6.05
N ARG A 183 -5.59 16.10 6.38
CA ARG A 183 -4.97 15.11 5.48
C ARG A 183 -6.00 14.07 5.02
N ARG A 184 -5.92 13.69 3.74
CA ARG A 184 -6.81 12.72 3.06
C ARG A 184 -6.05 11.48 2.57
N ASP A 185 -4.75 11.42 2.81
CA ASP A 185 -3.95 10.22 2.54
C ASP A 185 -4.26 9.12 3.57
N MET A 186 -3.86 7.88 3.26
CA MET A 186 -4.23 6.72 4.06
C MET A 186 -3.73 6.85 5.51
N THR A 187 -2.48 7.27 5.71
CA THR A 187 -1.90 7.41 7.06
C THR A 187 -2.55 8.54 7.85
N GLY A 188 -2.95 9.64 7.21
CA GLY A 188 -3.75 10.69 7.83
C GLY A 188 -5.13 10.22 8.29
N LEU A 189 -5.84 9.42 7.47
CA LEU A 189 -7.14 8.86 7.85
C LEU A 189 -7.03 7.83 8.97
N LEU A 190 -6.03 6.93 8.90
CA LEU A 190 -5.74 5.97 9.96
C LEU A 190 -5.37 6.67 11.27
N GLY A 191 -4.52 7.70 11.20
CA GLY A 191 -4.11 8.51 12.35
C GLY A 191 -5.31 9.22 12.98
N TRP A 192 -6.26 9.71 12.18
CA TRP A 192 -7.51 10.26 12.69
C TRP A 192 -8.36 9.21 13.42
N LEU A 193 -8.53 8.02 12.84
CA LEU A 193 -9.28 6.92 13.47
C LEU A 193 -8.68 6.55 14.83
N ILE A 194 -7.37 6.34 14.87
CA ILE A 194 -6.63 6.01 16.10
C ILE A 194 -6.78 7.14 17.14
N GLY A 195 -6.59 8.40 16.72
CA GLY A 195 -6.71 9.57 17.59
C GLY A 195 -8.12 9.81 18.14
N ASN A 196 -9.16 9.30 17.48
CA ASN A 196 -10.56 9.37 17.94
C ASN A 196 -11.03 8.09 18.63
N GLY A 197 -10.10 7.18 18.97
CA GLY A 197 -10.39 6.02 19.79
C GLY A 197 -11.00 4.85 19.04
N PHE A 198 -10.80 4.74 17.72
CA PHE A 198 -11.05 3.50 16.99
C PHE A 198 -9.97 2.48 17.40
N PRO A 199 -10.29 1.47 18.24
CA PRO A 199 -9.25 0.69 18.91
C PRO A 199 -8.68 -0.43 18.03
N ASP A 200 -9.33 -0.80 16.92
CA ASP A 200 -9.02 -2.03 16.20
C ASP A 200 -8.33 -1.79 14.85
N VAL A 201 -7.42 -0.82 14.80
CA VAL A 201 -6.41 -0.73 13.74
C VAL A 201 -5.17 -1.52 14.17
N THR A 202 -4.97 -2.69 13.57
CA THR A 202 -3.83 -3.57 13.90
C THR A 202 -2.70 -3.44 12.88
N GLY A 203 -1.48 -3.75 13.31
CA GLY A 203 -0.31 -3.79 12.44
C GLY A 203 0.08 -5.23 12.09
N PHE A 204 0.30 -5.50 10.80
CA PHE A 204 0.91 -6.73 10.32
C PHE A 204 2.36 -6.47 9.90
N ALA A 205 3.32 -7.11 10.58
CA ALA A 205 4.73 -6.95 10.28
C ALA A 205 5.10 -7.76 9.03
N VAL A 206 5.49 -7.06 7.96
CA VAL A 206 6.03 -7.70 6.75
C VAL A 206 7.48 -8.07 6.99
N THR A 207 7.81 -9.34 6.75
CA THR A 207 9.16 -9.88 6.95
C THR A 207 9.76 -10.49 5.71
N GLY A 208 8.95 -10.72 4.66
CA GLY A 208 9.42 -11.15 3.36
C GLY A 208 9.95 -10.01 2.50
N PRO A 209 10.48 -10.34 1.31
CA PRO A 209 10.97 -9.36 0.36
C PRO A 209 9.85 -8.42 -0.10
N TRP A 210 10.06 -7.12 0.10
CA TRP A 210 9.18 -6.06 -0.36
C TRP A 210 10.00 -4.81 -0.75
N HIS A 211 9.47 -3.98 -1.66
CA HIS A 211 10.07 -2.70 -2.03
C HIS A 211 9.06 -1.74 -2.66
N GLU A 212 9.29 -0.44 -2.49
CA GLU A 212 8.54 0.64 -3.15
C GLU A 212 9.34 1.25 -4.32
N PHE A 213 8.65 1.57 -5.41
CA PHE A 213 9.23 2.16 -6.63
C PHE A 213 8.59 3.53 -6.93
N ASP A 214 8.91 4.53 -6.12
CA ASP A 214 8.40 5.90 -6.24
C ASP A 214 9.41 6.86 -6.92
N HIS A 215 10.71 6.61 -6.72
CA HIS A 215 11.82 7.35 -7.27
C HIS A 215 12.55 6.53 -8.34
N ALA A 216 13.19 7.22 -9.29
CA ALA A 216 13.93 6.52 -10.35
C ALA A 216 15.09 5.67 -9.80
N THR A 217 15.68 6.09 -8.68
CA THR A 217 16.72 5.38 -7.94
C THR A 217 16.23 4.08 -7.29
N ASP A 218 14.92 3.94 -7.06
CA ASP A 218 14.34 2.74 -6.45
C ASP A 218 14.47 1.51 -7.37
N LEU A 219 14.62 1.71 -8.69
CA LEU A 219 14.93 0.62 -9.62
C LEU A 219 16.26 -0.08 -9.30
N ASP A 220 17.26 0.69 -8.87
CA ASP A 220 18.56 0.14 -8.47
C ASP A 220 18.52 -0.38 -7.04
N ALA A 221 17.92 0.35 -6.10
CA ALA A 221 17.79 -0.07 -4.70
C ALA A 221 16.97 -1.38 -4.59
N GLY A 222 15.84 -1.48 -5.27
CA GLY A 222 14.95 -2.63 -5.26
C GLY A 222 15.36 -3.79 -6.16
N ARG A 223 16.47 -3.69 -6.91
CA ARG A 223 16.88 -4.72 -7.89
C ARG A 223 17.04 -6.10 -7.25
N HIS A 224 17.60 -6.16 -6.05
CA HIS A 224 17.80 -7.42 -5.32
C HIS A 224 16.46 -8.05 -4.91
N VAL A 225 15.51 -7.23 -4.43
CA VAL A 225 14.14 -7.66 -4.11
C VAL A 225 13.44 -8.21 -5.36
N LEU A 226 13.54 -7.53 -6.50
CA LEU A 226 12.96 -8.01 -7.76
C LEU A 226 13.53 -9.37 -8.17
N ALA A 227 14.84 -9.57 -8.06
CA ALA A 227 15.49 -10.83 -8.41
C ALA A 227 15.05 -11.99 -7.49
N GLU A 228 14.92 -11.72 -6.19
CA GLU A 228 14.42 -12.70 -5.22
C GLU A 228 12.97 -13.08 -5.50
N LEU A 229 12.09 -12.09 -5.67
CA LEU A 229 10.68 -12.31 -6.01
C LEU A 229 10.53 -13.04 -7.33
N ASP A 230 11.30 -12.67 -8.36
CA ASP A 230 11.21 -13.32 -9.67
C ASP A 230 11.59 -14.80 -9.60
N SER A 231 12.62 -15.13 -8.82
CA SER A 231 13.06 -16.51 -8.61
C SER A 231 11.99 -17.35 -7.90
N ALA A 232 11.20 -16.74 -7.01
CA ALA A 232 10.13 -17.41 -6.28
C ALA A 232 8.82 -17.51 -7.09
N LEU A 233 8.46 -16.46 -7.83
CA LEU A 233 7.16 -16.32 -8.50
C LEU A 233 7.14 -16.87 -9.92
N PHE A 234 8.30 -16.90 -10.60
CA PHE A 234 8.41 -17.30 -11.99
C PHE A 234 9.55 -18.30 -12.22
N PRO A 235 9.46 -19.50 -11.61
CA PRO A 235 10.46 -20.54 -11.82
C PRO A 235 10.50 -20.95 -13.31
N ALA A 236 11.71 -21.33 -13.76
CA ALA A 236 12.00 -21.74 -15.14
C ALA A 236 11.30 -23.05 -15.54
#